data_AF-A0A1G9UVU1-F1
#
_entry.id   AF-A0A1G9UVU1-F1
#
_cell.length_a   1.000
_cell.length_b   1.000
_cell.length_c   1.000
_cell.angle_alpha   90.00
_cell.angle_beta   90.00
_cell.angle_gamma   90.00
#
_symmetry.space_group_name_H-M   'P 1'
#
loop_
_entity.id
_entity.type
_entity.pdbx_description
1 polymer ?
#
loop_
_entity_poly.entity_id
_entity_poly.type
_entity_poly.pdbx_seq_one_letter_code
_entity_poly.pdbx_strand_id
1 'polypeptide(L)'
;MTTLHTDRPALRADLAHERRLFRDDRLEPVLRGLAGPEAEVALRWAVDGEGWEQAAAGAGLPQGYGERVRHKLKRLGARHCERAAAAKAAQALPTARGIGR
;
A
#
# COMPACT_ATOMS: atom_id res chain seq x y z
N MET A 1 -15.37 18.19 -28.64
CA MET A 1 -14.33 17.25 -29.09
C MET A 1 -13.18 17.37 -28.11
N THR A 2 -12.86 16.43 -27.20
CA THR A 2 -13.23 15.02 -27.08
C THR A 2 -13.01 14.66 -25.61
N THR A 3 -14.08 14.42 -24.85
CA THR A 3 -13.98 13.74 -23.55
C THR A 3 -13.58 12.31 -23.87
N LEU A 4 -12.33 11.95 -23.59
CA LEU A 4 -11.87 10.57 -23.59
C LEU A 4 -12.64 9.85 -22.49
N HIS A 5 -13.80 9.32 -22.89
CA HIS A 5 -14.51 8.28 -22.17
C HIS A 5 -13.71 6.99 -22.39
N THR A 6 -12.55 6.88 -21.72
CA THR A 6 -11.76 5.66 -21.74
C THR A 6 -12.66 4.55 -21.18
N ASP A 7 -12.96 3.60 -22.07
CA ASP A 7 -13.82 2.47 -21.80
C ASP A 7 -13.36 1.75 -20.52
N ARG A 8 -14.27 1.66 -19.54
CA ARG A 8 -13.97 1.39 -18.12
C ARG A 8 -13.72 -0.08 -17.68
N PRO A 9 -13.68 -1.14 -18.54
CA PRO A 9 -13.31 -2.48 -18.11
C PRO A 9 -11.80 -2.77 -18.21
N ALA A 10 -11.06 -2.14 -19.13
CA ALA A 10 -9.62 -2.36 -19.31
C ALA A 10 -8.82 -1.92 -18.08
N LEU A 11 -9.14 -0.75 -17.52
CA LEU A 11 -8.49 -0.22 -16.32
C LEU A 11 -8.62 -1.17 -15.11
N ARG A 12 -9.73 -1.90 -14.96
CA ARG A 12 -9.88 -2.88 -13.86
C ARG A 12 -8.96 -4.10 -14.03
N ALA A 13 -8.77 -4.54 -15.28
CA ALA A 13 -7.85 -5.63 -15.60
C ALA A 13 -6.38 -5.17 -15.44
N ASP A 14 -6.06 -3.94 -15.84
CA ASP A 14 -4.74 -3.33 -15.67
C ASP A 14 -4.40 -3.16 -14.19
N LEU A 15 -5.32 -2.65 -13.36
CA LEU A 15 -5.09 -2.53 -11.90
C LEU A 15 -4.84 -3.90 -11.23
N ALA A 16 -5.51 -4.96 -11.70
CA ALA A 16 -5.27 -6.31 -11.22
C ALA A 16 -3.90 -6.86 -11.68
N HIS A 17 -3.46 -6.50 -12.88
CA HIS A 17 -2.14 -6.81 -13.41
C HIS A 17 -1.04 -6.06 -12.65
N GLU A 18 -1.20 -4.77 -12.41
CA GLU A 18 -0.25 -3.93 -11.66
C GLU A 18 -0.16 -4.35 -10.20
N ARG A 19 -1.28 -4.74 -9.58
CA ARG A 19 -1.28 -5.37 -8.26
C ARG A 19 -0.44 -6.67 -8.23
N ARG A 20 -0.30 -7.39 -9.35
CA ARG A 20 0.65 -8.52 -9.45
C ARG A 20 2.10 -8.06 -9.63
N LEU A 21 2.34 -6.92 -10.28
CA LEU A 21 3.68 -6.34 -10.42
C LEU A 21 4.20 -5.79 -9.09
N PHE A 22 3.32 -5.26 -8.24
CA PHE A 22 3.63 -4.84 -6.87
C PHE A 22 3.72 -6.00 -5.85
N ARG A 23 3.99 -7.24 -6.29
CA ARG A 23 4.34 -8.35 -5.39
C ARG A 23 5.78 -8.20 -4.88
N ASP A 24 5.98 -7.21 -4.02
CA ASP A 24 7.15 -7.14 -3.15
C ASP A 24 6.75 -7.74 -1.79
N ASP A 25 7.49 -8.77 -1.34
CA ASP A 25 7.27 -9.44 -0.05
C ASP A 25 7.31 -8.46 1.14
N ARG A 26 7.97 -7.30 0.97
CA ARG A 26 8.02 -6.23 1.98
C ARG A 26 6.76 -5.38 1.97
N LEU A 27 6.11 -5.24 0.81
CA LEU A 27 4.87 -4.46 0.64
C LEU A 27 3.62 -5.29 0.94
N GLU A 28 3.66 -6.61 0.74
CA GLU A 28 2.55 -7.51 1.03
C GLU A 28 1.92 -7.29 2.43
N PRO A 29 2.68 -7.21 3.53
CA PRO A 29 2.12 -7.01 4.87
C PRO A 29 1.42 -5.65 5.03
N VAL A 30 1.91 -4.63 4.34
CA VAL A 30 1.32 -3.27 4.36
C VAL A 30 0.03 -3.28 3.55
N LEU A 31 0.03 -3.90 2.37
CA LEU A 31 -1.13 -3.99 1.49
C LEU A 31 -2.24 -4.89 2.05
N ARG A 32 -1.91 -5.95 2.79
CA ARG A 32 -2.89 -6.77 3.55
C ARG A 32 -3.63 -5.96 4.62
N GLY A 33 -3.09 -4.83 5.05
CA GLY A 33 -3.75 -3.93 6.01
C GLY A 33 -4.84 -3.03 5.40
N LEU A 34 -5.00 -3.06 4.07
CA LEU A 34 -6.01 -2.30 3.35
C LEU A 34 -7.24 -3.16 3.02
N ALA A 35 -8.42 -2.58 3.22
CA ALA A 35 -9.68 -3.15 2.73
C ALA A 35 -9.76 -2.98 1.20
N GLY A 36 -10.61 -3.78 0.55
CA GLY A 36 -10.75 -3.78 -0.92
C GLY A 36 -10.84 -2.38 -1.56
N PRO A 37 -11.75 -1.50 -1.11
CA PRO A 37 -11.87 -0.15 -1.65
C PRO A 37 -10.64 0.74 -1.39
N GLU A 38 -9.97 0.58 -0.24
CA GLU A 38 -8.75 1.34 0.08
C GLU A 38 -7.58 0.90 -0.80
N ALA A 39 -7.46 -0.39 -1.07
CA ALA A 39 -6.44 -0.95 -1.96
C ALA A 39 -6.64 -0.47 -3.40
N GLU A 40 -7.89 -0.35 -3.85
CA GLU A 40 -8.21 0.14 -5.18
C GLU A 40 -7.83 1.63 -5.35
N VAL A 41 -8.07 2.46 -4.33
CA VAL A 41 -7.61 3.87 -4.32
C VAL A 41 -6.09 3.97 -4.30
N ALA A 42 -5.42 3.17 -3.47
CA ALA A 42 -3.96 3.14 -3.40
C ALA A 42 -3.31 2.72 -4.72
N LEU A 43 -3.90 1.76 -5.44
CA LEU A 43 -3.43 1.33 -6.75
C LEU A 43 -3.63 2.41 -7.80
N ARG A 44 -4.82 3.02 -7.88
CA ARG A 44 -5.05 4.15 -8.80
C ARG A 44 -4.06 5.29 -8.57
N TRP A 45 -3.83 5.66 -7.31
CA TRP A 45 -2.81 6.65 -6.96
C TRP A 45 -1.41 6.25 -7.46
N ALA A 46 -1.03 4.98 -7.32
CA ALA A 46 0.28 4.50 -7.74
C ALA A 46 0.47 4.47 -9.27
N VAL A 47 -0.63 4.36 -10.02
CA VAL A 47 -0.64 4.12 -11.46
C VAL A 47 -0.79 5.42 -12.23
N ASP A 48 -1.79 6.22 -11.87
CA ASP A 48 -2.10 7.48 -12.55
C ASP A 48 -1.21 8.62 -12.04
N GLY A 49 -0.62 8.47 -10.84
CA GLY A 49 0.23 9.49 -10.22
C GLY A 49 -0.52 10.78 -9.84
N GLU A 50 -1.84 10.80 -9.99
CA GLU A 50 -2.69 11.91 -9.59
C GLU A 50 -2.76 12.05 -8.06
N GLY A 51 -3.38 13.13 -7.58
CA GLY A 51 -3.62 13.31 -6.14
C GLY A 51 -4.55 12.23 -5.56
N TRP A 52 -4.45 12.01 -4.24
CA TRP A 52 -5.26 11.01 -3.53
C TRP A 52 -6.78 11.26 -3.66
N GLU A 53 -7.18 12.53 -3.78
CA GLU A 53 -8.58 12.92 -3.99
C GLU A 53 -9.09 12.45 -5.35
N GLN A 54 -8.26 12.57 -6.38
CA GLN A 54 -8.56 12.16 -7.75
C GLN A 54 -8.58 10.64 -7.86
N ALA A 55 -7.65 9.94 -7.20
CA ALA A 55 -7.68 8.48 -7.10
C ALA A 55 -8.96 7.97 -6.41
N ALA A 56 -9.42 8.66 -5.37
CA ALA A 56 -10.69 8.36 -4.71
C ALA A 56 -11.89 8.62 -5.64
N ALA A 57 -11.91 9.76 -6.34
CA ALA A 57 -12.94 10.07 -7.32
C ALA A 57 -12.99 9.05 -8.48
N GLY A 58 -11.83 8.63 -8.98
CA GLY A 58 -11.70 7.57 -9.98
C GLY A 58 -12.23 6.22 -9.52
N ALA A 59 -12.21 5.97 -8.20
CA ALA A 59 -12.82 4.81 -7.54
C ALA A 59 -14.32 4.98 -7.20
N GLY A 60 -14.92 6.11 -7.53
CA GLY A 60 -16.31 6.41 -7.17
C GLY A 60 -16.51 6.65 -5.67
N LEU A 61 -15.44 7.02 -4.96
CA LEU A 61 -15.45 7.31 -3.52
C LEU A 61 -15.34 8.82 -3.27
N PRO A 62 -15.79 9.32 -2.10
CA PRO A 62 -15.62 10.72 -1.74
C PRO A 62 -14.14 11.12 -1.73
N GLN A 63 -13.82 12.36 -2.12
CA GLN A 63 -12.42 12.85 -2.16
C GLN A 63 -11.70 12.67 -0.82
N GLY A 64 -12.37 12.96 0.30
CA GLY A 64 -11.81 12.76 1.65
C GLY A 64 -11.48 11.30 1.99
N TYR A 65 -11.97 10.33 1.22
CA TYR A 65 -11.58 8.93 1.35
C TYR A 65 -10.11 8.74 0.94
N GLY A 66 -9.64 9.46 -0.07
CA GLY A 66 -8.24 9.44 -0.52
C GLY A 66 -7.27 9.75 0.62
N GLU A 67 -7.50 10.85 1.35
CA GLU A 67 -6.61 11.21 2.46
C GLU A 67 -6.68 10.25 3.64
N ARG A 68 -7.83 9.61 3.86
CA ARG A 68 -7.91 8.52 4.85
C ARG A 68 -7.03 7.35 4.45
N VAL A 69 -7.03 6.96 3.17
CA VAL A 69 -6.17 5.89 2.64
C VAL A 69 -4.70 6.28 2.77
N ARG A 70 -4.34 7.51 2.39
CA ARG A 70 -2.98 8.05 2.55
C ARG A 70 -2.48 7.98 3.98
N HIS A 71 -3.26 8.48 4.95
CA HIS A 71 -2.90 8.44 6.36
C HIS A 71 -2.77 7.01 6.89
N LYS A 72 -3.66 6.11 6.45
CA LYS A 72 -3.60 4.69 6.80
C LYS A 72 -2.32 4.04 6.27
N LEU A 73 -1.99 4.27 5.00
CA LEU A 73 -0.75 3.77 4.38
C LEU A 73 0.49 4.28 5.10
N LYS A 74 0.56 5.58 5.41
CA LYS A 74 1.67 6.16 6.17
C LYS A 74 1.85 5.48 7.53
N ARG A 75 0.75 5.25 8.25
CA ARG A 75 0.76 4.54 9.53
C ARG A 75 1.18 3.08 9.39
N LEU A 76 0.68 2.36 8.39
CA LEU A 76 1.02 0.96 8.15
C LEU A 76 2.50 0.81 7.77
N GLY A 77 3.02 1.70 6.91
CA GLY A 77 4.43 1.77 6.55
C GLY A 77 5.34 2.02 7.76
N ALA A 78 5.00 3.00 8.60
CA ALA A 78 5.75 3.28 9.84
C ALA A 78 5.82 2.05 10.75
N ARG A 79 4.67 1.41 11.01
CA ARG A 79 4.60 0.18 11.83
C ARG A 79 5.41 -0.97 11.22
N HIS A 80 5.43 -1.09 9.91
CA HIS A 80 6.24 -2.10 9.22
C HIS A 80 7.74 -1.82 9.42
N CYS A 81 8.18 -0.58 9.24
CA CYS A 81 9.57 -0.18 9.48
C CYS A 81 10.01 -0.41 10.93
N GLU A 82 9.17 -0.05 11.91
CA GLU A 82 9.43 -0.28 13.33
C GLU A 82 9.61 -1.78 13.65
N ARG A 83 8.72 -2.64 13.13
CA ARG A 83 8.83 -4.08 13.30
C ARG A 83 10.07 -4.67 12.64
N ALA A 84 10.40 -4.20 11.44
CA ALA A 84 11.60 -4.63 10.74
C ALA A 84 12.88 -4.22 11.51
N ALA A 85 12.91 -3.01 12.08
CA ALA A 85 14.00 -2.54 12.91
C ALA A 85 14.13 -3.36 14.20
N ALA A 86 13.03 -3.62 14.90
CA ALA A 86 13.02 -4.44 16.11
C ALA A 86 13.48 -5.89 15.84
N ALA A 87 13.05 -6.49 14.73
CA ALA A 87 13.50 -7.83 14.34
C ALA A 87 15.00 -7.87 14.04
N LYS A 88 15.56 -6.84 13.40
CA LYS A 88 17.01 -6.72 13.18
C LYS A 88 17.77 -6.57 14.49
N ALA A 89 17.27 -5.74 15.41
CA ALA A 89 17.89 -5.55 16.72
C ALA A 89 17.88 -6.83 17.57
N ALA A 90 16.78 -7.60 17.54
CA ALA A 90 16.67 -8.88 18.25
C ALA A 90 17.64 -9.94 17.71
N GLN A 91 17.89 -9.95 16.40
CA GLN A 91 18.88 -10.84 15.77
C GLN A 91 20.32 -10.41 16.06
N ALA A 92 20.56 -9.12 16.29
CA ALA A 92 21.87 -8.57 16.58
C ALA A 92 22.31 -8.73 18.04
N LEU A 93 21.42 -9.19 18.94
CA LEU A 93 21.78 -9.46 20.33
C LEU A 93 22.39 -10.88 20.43
N PRO A 94 23.72 -11.05 20.56
CA PRO A 94 24.27 -12.36 20.82
C PRO A 94 23.71 -12.85 22.15
N THR A 95 23.18 -14.07 22.14
CA THR A 95 22.70 -14.75 23.34
C THR A 95 23.89 -15.00 24.24
N ALA A 96 24.24 -14.03 25.08
CA ALA A 96 25.19 -14.17 26.17
C ALA A 96 24.57 -15.04 27.27
N ARG A 97 24.42 -16.33 26.96
CA ARG A 97 23.97 -17.35 27.88
C ARG A 97 24.92 -18.55 27.75
N GLY A 98 26.15 -18.32 28.20
CA GLY A 98 27.22 -19.29 28.11
C GLY A 98 28.44 -18.83 28.90
N ILE A 99 28.31 -18.74 30.22
CA ILE A 99 29.43 -18.92 31.15
C ILE A 99 28.86 -19.44 32.46
N GLY A 100 28.61 -20.75 32.47
CA GLY A 100 28.81 -21.55 33.67
C GLY A 100 30.28 -21.95 33.71
N ARG A 101 30.98 -21.71 34.81
CA ARG A 101 31.15 -22.65 35.93
C ARG A 101 32.11 -22.03 36.93
#